data_AF-A0A2E7Y553-F1
#
_entry.id   AF-A0A2E7Y553-F1
#
_cell.length_a   1.000
_cell.length_b   1.000
_cell.length_c   1.000
_cell.angle_alpha   90.00
_cell.angle_beta   90.00
_cell.angle_gamma   90.00
#
_symmetry.space_group_name_H-M   'P 1'
#
loop_
_entity.id
_entity.type
_entity.pdbx_description
1 polymer ?
#
loop_
_entity_poly.entity_id
_entity_poly.type
_entity_poly.pdbx_seq_one_letter_code
_entity_poly.pdbx_strand_id
1 'polypeptide(L)'
;ADPGGITTGDVNGDGNGDICVTSTTNGTVAILLQDAGSPGDFLPAIFVPVGDEPTRITSVDFDNDGNIDLAAIVQELNPSSGLIEPVVRVLQGNGSLSFTSLDTAEGDDTVLVASGDISGDGASELVTIGGGPSFRGGGESPLLTLRETNIITCPGDFDETGDVGIDDLLILLSEFAECTSGCQSDMDSDGDVDIDDMLALIGAWGVCPR
;
A
#
# COMPACT_ATOMS: atom_id res chain seq x y z
N ALA A 1 -15.01 23.86 10.06
CA ALA A 1 -14.15 22.76 9.60
C ALA A 1 -13.47 22.21 10.83
N ASP A 2 -13.55 20.90 11.03
CA ASP A 2 -12.70 20.18 11.97
C ASP A 2 -11.56 19.59 11.14
N PRO A 3 -10.39 20.25 11.05
CA PRO A 3 -9.34 19.85 10.13
C PRO A 3 -8.68 18.56 10.61
N GLY A 4 -8.69 17.51 9.77
CA GLY A 4 -8.04 16.23 10.07
C GLY A 4 -6.56 16.25 9.66
N GLY A 5 -6.30 16.57 8.39
CA GLY A 5 -4.97 16.62 7.79
C GLY A 5 -4.85 17.74 6.76
N ILE A 6 -3.61 18.04 6.37
CA ILE A 6 -3.25 19.06 5.38
C ILE A 6 -2.16 18.55 4.44
N THR A 7 -2.25 18.90 3.17
CA THR A 7 -1.19 18.69 2.16
C THR A 7 -1.14 19.87 1.19
N THR A 8 -0.10 19.91 0.36
CA THR A 8 0.08 20.93 -0.69
C THR A 8 0.43 20.29 -2.02
N GLY A 9 -0.16 20.77 -3.11
CA GLY A 9 0.11 20.31 -4.47
C GLY A 9 -0.60 21.18 -5.51
N ASP A 10 -0.13 21.16 -6.76
CA ASP A 10 -0.78 21.84 -7.89
C ASP A 10 -1.95 20.98 -8.40
N VAL A 11 -3.12 21.11 -7.77
CA VAL A 11 -4.27 20.22 -8.05
C VAL A 11 -5.12 20.70 -9.23
N ASN A 12 -4.85 21.90 -9.73
CA ASN A 12 -5.52 22.49 -10.89
C ASN A 12 -4.61 22.65 -12.12
N GLY A 13 -3.34 22.23 -12.03
CA GLY A 13 -2.38 22.23 -13.13
C GLY A 13 -1.93 23.62 -13.58
N ASP A 14 -2.06 24.66 -12.73
CA ASP A 14 -1.73 26.04 -13.09
C ASP A 14 -0.28 26.43 -12.77
N GLY A 15 0.49 25.52 -12.18
CA GLY A 15 1.88 25.68 -11.80
C GLY A 15 2.08 26.32 -10.42
N ASN A 16 1.01 26.63 -9.69
CA ASN A 16 1.06 27.17 -8.33
C ASN A 16 0.70 26.10 -7.29
N GLY A 17 1.22 26.26 -6.08
CA GLY A 17 0.99 25.29 -5.01
C GLY A 17 -0.32 25.56 -4.29
N ASP A 18 -1.29 24.66 -4.40
CA ASP A 18 -2.56 24.76 -3.69
C ASP A 18 -2.47 24.09 -2.30
N ILE A 19 -3.46 24.39 -1.45
CA ILE A 19 -3.61 23.76 -0.13
C ILE A 19 -4.85 22.87 -0.12
N CYS A 20 -4.70 21.65 0.38
CA CYS A 20 -5.79 20.71 0.57
C CYS A 20 -5.91 20.32 2.04
N VAL A 21 -7.11 20.44 2.62
CA VAL A 21 -7.38 20.18 4.05
C VAL A 21 -8.57 19.24 4.19
N THR A 22 -8.42 18.12 4.89
CA THR A 22 -9.59 17.26 5.17
C THR A 22 -10.46 17.89 6.25
N SER A 23 -11.77 17.74 6.13
CA SER A 23 -12.75 18.21 7.09
C SER A 23 -13.51 17.01 7.66
N THR A 24 -13.06 16.51 8.82
CA THR A 24 -13.55 15.30 9.48
C THR A 24 -15.07 15.28 9.60
N THR A 25 -15.67 16.37 10.12
CA THR A 25 -17.12 16.44 10.34
C THR A 25 -17.96 16.52 9.07
N ASN A 26 -17.38 16.92 7.94
CA ASN A 26 -18.11 17.18 6.70
C ASN A 26 -17.91 16.08 5.65
N GLY A 27 -16.96 15.17 5.86
CA GLY A 27 -16.62 14.13 4.90
C GLY A 27 -16.03 14.65 3.58
N THR A 28 -15.34 15.79 3.64
CA THR A 28 -14.82 16.49 2.45
C THR A 28 -13.35 16.85 2.58
N VAL A 29 -12.71 17.09 1.44
CA VAL A 29 -11.46 17.86 1.34
C VAL A 29 -11.82 19.28 0.91
N ALA A 30 -11.37 20.27 1.68
CA ALA A 30 -11.39 21.68 1.32
C ALA A 30 -10.11 22.01 0.56
N ILE A 31 -10.25 22.44 -0.69
CA ILE A 31 -9.17 22.86 -1.58
C ILE A 31 -9.16 24.38 -1.63
N LEU A 32 -8.04 24.98 -1.23
CA LEU A 32 -7.78 26.40 -1.34
C LEU A 32 -6.76 26.61 -2.46
N LEU A 33 -7.24 27.16 -3.57
CA LEU A 33 -6.38 27.46 -4.71
C LEU A 33 -5.55 28.70 -4.45
N GLN A 34 -4.27 28.65 -4.80
CA GLN A 34 -3.43 29.83 -4.78
C GLN A 34 -3.89 30.81 -5.88
N ASP A 35 -4.05 32.08 -5.53
CA ASP A 35 -4.32 33.10 -6.54
C ASP A 35 -3.07 33.32 -7.40
N ALA A 36 -3.16 32.95 -8.68
CA ALA A 36 -2.09 33.14 -9.66
C ALA A 36 -1.63 34.61 -9.80
N GLY A 37 -2.50 35.57 -9.47
CA GLY A 37 -2.19 37.01 -9.48
C GLY A 37 -1.56 37.53 -8.20
N SER A 38 -1.66 36.79 -7.09
CA SER A 38 -1.33 37.28 -5.75
C SER A 38 -0.72 36.15 -4.89
N PRO A 39 0.60 35.90 -4.99
CA PRO A 39 1.24 34.82 -4.25
C PRO A 39 0.99 34.89 -2.74
N GLY A 40 0.47 33.81 -2.17
CA GLY A 40 0.12 33.70 -0.75
C GLY A 40 -1.33 34.08 -0.41
N ASP A 41 -2.08 34.64 -1.37
CA ASP A 41 -3.53 34.77 -1.26
C ASP A 41 -4.22 33.52 -1.81
N PHE A 42 -5.32 33.12 -1.17
CA PHE A 42 -6.07 31.92 -1.53
C PHE A 42 -7.51 32.26 -1.87
N LEU A 43 -8.03 31.61 -2.91
CA LEU A 43 -9.43 31.73 -3.32
C LEU A 43 -10.36 31.05 -2.31
N PRO A 44 -11.69 31.34 -2.35
CA PRO A 44 -12.66 30.63 -1.54
C PRO A 44 -12.55 29.11 -1.72
N ALA A 45 -12.63 28.38 -0.62
CA ALA A 45 -12.44 26.93 -0.63
C ALA A 45 -13.48 26.20 -1.50
N ILE A 46 -13.00 25.22 -2.26
CA ILE A 46 -13.81 24.26 -3.02
C ILE A 46 -13.87 22.98 -2.20
N PHE A 47 -15.05 22.38 -2.06
CA PHE A 47 -15.23 21.17 -1.26
C PHE A 47 -15.44 19.96 -2.16
N VAL A 48 -14.57 18.97 -2.03
CA VAL A 48 -14.64 17.69 -2.74
C VAL A 48 -15.05 16.60 -1.74
N PRO A 49 -16.16 15.88 -1.98
CA PRO A 49 -16.52 14.72 -1.16
C PRO A 49 -15.44 13.66 -1.21
N VAL A 50 -15.08 13.11 -0.05
CA VAL A 50 -14.09 12.04 0.04
C VAL A 50 -14.61 10.84 0.83
N GLY A 51 -15.54 11.00 1.75
CA GLY A 51 -16.06 9.88 2.57
C GLY A 51 -16.14 10.29 4.04
N ASP A 52 -16.55 9.38 4.91
CA ASP A 52 -16.82 9.74 6.31
C ASP A 52 -15.53 9.91 7.12
N GLU A 53 -15.54 10.91 8.01
CA GLU A 53 -14.48 11.22 8.98
C GLU A 53 -13.03 11.19 8.42
N PRO A 54 -12.70 11.98 7.37
CA PRO A 54 -11.38 11.95 6.77
C PRO A 54 -10.30 12.55 7.68
N THR A 55 -9.32 11.72 8.08
CA THR A 55 -8.35 12.10 9.13
C THR A 55 -6.97 12.51 8.61
N ARG A 56 -6.55 12.01 7.44
CA ARG A 56 -5.21 12.22 6.88
C ARG A 56 -5.31 12.44 5.37
N ILE A 57 -4.33 13.15 4.81
CA ILE A 57 -4.26 13.40 3.37
C ILE A 57 -2.80 13.50 2.89
N THR A 58 -2.53 13.03 1.67
CA THR A 58 -1.30 13.29 0.90
C THR A 58 -1.67 13.67 -0.53
N SER A 59 -0.73 14.30 -1.23
CA SER A 59 -0.87 14.70 -2.63
C SER A 59 0.33 14.25 -3.45
N VAL A 60 0.09 13.56 -4.55
CA VAL A 60 1.11 13.00 -5.47
C VAL A 60 0.41 12.52 -6.74
N ASP A 61 1.15 12.38 -7.83
CA ASP A 61 0.68 11.76 -9.07
C ASP A 61 0.82 10.22 -8.96
N PHE A 62 -0.27 9.49 -8.70
CA PHE A 62 -0.25 8.03 -8.46
C PHE A 62 -0.30 7.20 -9.72
N ASP A 63 -0.90 7.70 -10.79
CA ASP A 63 -1.04 6.99 -12.05
C ASP A 63 -0.08 7.49 -13.14
N ASN A 64 0.81 8.41 -12.78
CA ASN A 64 1.83 9.02 -13.63
C ASN A 64 1.22 9.71 -14.86
N ASP A 65 0.02 10.27 -14.73
CA ASP A 65 -0.64 11.02 -15.79
C ASP A 65 -0.18 12.48 -15.88
N GLY A 66 0.64 12.92 -14.93
CA GLY A 66 1.19 14.26 -14.81
C GLY A 66 0.34 15.21 -13.97
N ASN A 67 -0.78 14.76 -13.42
CA ASN A 67 -1.66 15.54 -12.56
C ASN A 67 -1.53 15.09 -11.10
N ILE A 68 -1.80 16.01 -10.18
CA ILE A 68 -1.78 15.68 -8.75
C ILE A 68 -3.08 14.99 -8.36
N ASP A 69 -2.94 13.81 -7.76
CA ASP A 69 -3.99 13.09 -7.06
C ASP A 69 -3.95 13.39 -5.56
N LEU A 70 -5.04 13.06 -4.87
CA LEU A 70 -5.14 13.12 -3.42
C LEU A 70 -5.43 11.73 -2.86
N ALA A 71 -4.74 11.30 -1.81
CA ALA A 71 -5.14 10.12 -1.04
C ALA A 71 -5.52 10.53 0.37
N ALA A 72 -6.66 10.06 0.86
CA ALA A 72 -7.13 10.32 2.21
C ALA A 72 -7.53 9.02 2.92
N ILE A 73 -7.38 9.03 4.24
CA ILE A 73 -7.94 7.98 5.10
C ILE A 73 -9.34 8.39 5.49
N VAL A 74 -10.32 7.56 5.13
CA VAL A 74 -11.75 7.71 5.45
C VAL A 74 -12.23 6.52 6.25
N GLN A 75 -13.40 6.63 6.86
CA GLN A 75 -14.08 5.52 7.52
C GLN A 75 -15.20 4.99 6.64
N GLU A 76 -15.26 3.67 6.49
CA GLU A 76 -16.28 2.98 5.70
C GLU A 76 -16.79 1.74 6.46
N LEU A 77 -18.03 1.35 6.21
CA LEU A 77 -18.59 0.12 6.78
C LEU A 77 -18.09 -1.09 5.99
N ASN A 78 -17.28 -1.93 6.63
CA ASN A 78 -16.87 -3.20 6.04
C ASN A 78 -18.05 -4.19 6.07
N PRO A 79 -18.57 -4.65 4.91
CA PRO A 79 -19.73 -5.54 4.87
C PRO A 79 -19.43 -6.95 5.38
N SER A 80 -18.16 -7.35 5.44
CA SER A 80 -17.71 -8.68 5.89
C SER A 80 -17.58 -8.75 7.41
N SER A 81 -17.02 -7.71 8.04
CA SER A 81 -16.88 -7.63 9.50
C SER A 81 -18.09 -6.98 10.18
N GLY A 82 -18.83 -6.13 9.45
CA GLY A 82 -19.91 -5.31 9.99
C GLY A 82 -19.43 -4.14 10.85
N LEU A 83 -18.12 -3.85 10.84
CA LEU A 83 -17.49 -2.78 11.61
C LEU A 83 -17.15 -1.60 10.70
N ILE A 84 -17.02 -0.41 11.31
CA ILE A 84 -16.46 0.76 10.64
C ILE A 84 -14.94 0.65 10.71
N GLU A 85 -14.29 0.66 9.55
CA GLU A 85 -12.86 0.47 9.40
C GLU A 85 -12.25 1.60 8.56
N PRO A 86 -10.97 1.97 8.81
CA PRO A 86 -10.29 2.95 7.99
C PRO A 86 -9.94 2.38 6.61
N VAL A 87 -10.17 3.16 5.57
CA VAL A 87 -9.91 2.83 4.16
C VAL A 87 -9.08 3.95 3.55
N VAL A 88 -8.11 3.59 2.70
CA VAL A 88 -7.39 4.57 1.88
C VAL A 88 -8.13 4.77 0.57
N ARG A 89 -8.72 5.96 0.44
CA ARG A 89 -9.39 6.40 -0.78
C ARG A 89 -8.50 7.35 -1.56
N VAL A 90 -8.27 7.01 -2.82
CA VAL A 90 -7.57 7.86 -3.77
C VAL A 90 -8.60 8.63 -4.58
N LEU A 91 -8.39 9.94 -4.71
CA LEU A 91 -9.09 10.85 -5.60
C LEU A 91 -8.14 11.16 -6.75
N GLN A 92 -8.30 10.45 -7.87
CA GLN A 92 -7.48 10.62 -9.07
C GLN A 92 -7.87 11.91 -9.78
N GLY A 93 -6.97 12.89 -9.81
CA GLY A 93 -7.19 14.22 -10.36
C GLY A 93 -6.84 14.28 -11.83
N ASN A 94 -7.65 14.98 -12.63
CA ASN A 94 -7.37 15.20 -14.05
C ASN A 94 -6.72 16.57 -14.36
N GLY A 95 -6.15 17.22 -13.33
CA GLY A 95 -5.57 18.57 -13.45
C GLY A 95 -6.60 19.68 -13.69
N SER A 96 -7.88 19.45 -13.40
CA SER A 96 -8.94 20.47 -13.55
C SER A 96 -9.96 20.41 -12.41
N LEU A 97 -9.50 20.05 -11.20
CA LEU A 97 -10.32 19.88 -9.99
C LEU A 97 -11.47 18.88 -10.13
N SER A 98 -11.37 17.97 -11.10
CA SER A 98 -12.28 16.86 -11.25
C SER A 98 -11.55 15.60 -10.82
N PHE A 99 -12.18 14.85 -9.91
CA PHE A 99 -11.59 13.70 -9.27
C PHE A 99 -12.42 12.44 -9.53
N THR A 100 -11.76 11.32 -9.83
CA THR A 100 -12.36 9.98 -9.82
C THR A 100 -11.96 9.30 -8.52
N SER A 101 -12.94 8.84 -7.74
CA SER A 101 -12.65 8.09 -6.50
C SER A 101 -12.32 6.64 -6.81
N LEU A 102 -11.22 6.16 -6.25
CA LEU A 102 -10.79 4.78 -6.27
C LEU A 102 -10.48 4.32 -4.84
N ASP A 103 -11.14 3.26 -4.37
CA ASP A 103 -10.82 2.62 -3.10
C ASP A 103 -9.68 1.63 -3.34
N THR A 104 -8.57 1.85 -2.65
CA THR A 104 -7.30 1.17 -2.99
C THR A 104 -6.86 0.13 -1.97
N ALA A 105 -7.42 0.17 -0.76
CA ALA A 105 -6.85 -0.50 0.40
C ALA A 105 -7.83 -0.56 1.57
N GLU A 106 -8.13 -1.76 2.06
CA GLU A 106 -8.84 -2.02 3.33
C GLU A 106 -7.82 -2.56 4.34
N GLY A 107 -7.81 -2.03 5.57
CA GLY A 107 -6.93 -2.54 6.64
C GLY A 107 -7.03 -1.77 7.94
N ASP A 108 -6.90 -2.48 9.07
CA ASP A 108 -6.92 -1.89 10.41
C ASP A 108 -5.79 -0.87 10.60
N ASP A 109 -6.08 0.26 11.25
CA ASP A 109 -5.11 1.28 11.67
C ASP A 109 -4.17 1.80 10.57
N THR A 110 -4.65 1.89 9.32
CA THR A 110 -3.86 2.45 8.22
C THR A 110 -3.50 3.91 8.47
N VAL A 111 -2.21 4.21 8.38
CA VAL A 111 -1.62 5.53 8.42
C VAL A 111 -0.96 5.77 7.07
N LEU A 112 -1.32 6.87 6.42
CA LEU A 112 -0.66 7.34 5.21
C LEU A 112 0.67 8.01 5.62
N VAL A 113 1.79 7.44 5.17
CA VAL A 113 3.13 7.82 5.67
C VAL A 113 3.94 8.61 4.65
N ALA A 114 3.96 8.19 3.40
CA ALA A 114 4.73 8.84 2.36
C ALA A 114 4.20 8.47 0.97
N SER A 115 4.57 9.27 -0.01
CA SER A 115 4.36 8.99 -1.41
C SER A 115 5.57 9.40 -2.26
N GLY A 116 5.87 8.62 -3.29
CA GLY A 116 6.94 8.88 -4.26
C GLY A 116 7.47 7.60 -4.90
N ASP A 117 8.42 7.74 -5.83
CA ASP A 117 9.11 6.62 -6.49
C ASP A 117 10.11 5.97 -5.52
N ILE A 118 9.61 5.02 -4.73
CA ILE A 118 10.34 4.27 -3.72
C ILE A 118 10.94 3.01 -4.34
N SER A 119 10.28 2.45 -5.36
CA SER A 119 10.75 1.29 -6.10
C SER A 119 11.89 1.62 -7.09
N GLY A 120 11.97 2.87 -7.54
CA GLY A 120 12.92 3.34 -8.55
C GLY A 120 12.50 3.02 -10.00
N ASP A 121 11.24 2.66 -10.23
CA ASP A 121 10.70 2.35 -11.55
C ASP A 121 10.09 3.56 -12.27
N GLY A 122 10.03 4.70 -11.57
CA GLY A 122 9.50 5.96 -12.08
C GLY A 122 8.01 6.15 -11.81
N ALA A 123 7.34 5.23 -11.12
CA ALA A 123 5.97 5.39 -10.64
C ALA A 123 5.93 5.81 -9.17
N SER A 124 4.98 6.68 -8.80
CA SER A 124 4.82 7.01 -7.38
C SER A 124 4.07 5.90 -6.65
N GLU A 125 4.66 5.37 -5.58
CA GLU A 125 3.99 4.46 -4.67
C GLU A 125 3.36 5.19 -3.48
N LEU A 126 2.27 4.61 -2.96
CA LEU A 126 1.74 4.91 -1.63
C LEU A 126 2.44 4.07 -0.59
N VAL A 127 2.85 4.68 0.52
CA VAL A 127 3.21 3.92 1.73
C VAL A 127 2.14 4.10 2.80
N THR A 128 1.51 2.99 3.17
CA THR A 128 0.62 2.88 4.31
C THR A 128 1.29 2.07 5.42
N ILE A 129 1.07 2.44 6.69
CA ILE A 129 1.45 1.65 7.86
C ILE A 129 0.16 1.32 8.61
N GLY A 130 -0.21 0.04 8.70
CA GLY A 130 -1.40 -0.44 9.44
C GLY A 130 -1.28 -1.92 9.77
N GLY A 131 -2.29 -2.47 10.46
CA GLY A 131 -2.40 -3.88 10.82
C GLY A 131 -2.68 -4.81 9.63
N GLY A 132 -3.03 -4.26 8.46
CA GLY A 132 -3.23 -4.98 7.20
C GLY A 132 -2.33 -4.46 6.06
N PRO A 133 -1.81 -5.33 5.18
CA PRO A 133 -1.03 -4.91 4.02
C PRO A 133 -1.95 -4.29 2.97
N SER A 134 -1.66 -3.06 2.53
CA SER A 134 -2.47 -2.43 1.49
C SER A 134 -1.67 -1.43 0.65
N PHE A 135 -1.45 -1.78 -0.63
CA PHE A 135 -0.71 -0.97 -1.61
C PHE A 135 -1.35 -1.15 -3.01
N ARG A 136 -1.61 -0.04 -3.71
CA ARG A 136 -1.85 -0.02 -5.16
C ARG A 136 -0.93 1.01 -5.80
N GLY A 137 -0.09 0.55 -6.73
CA GLY A 137 0.43 1.36 -7.83
C GLY A 137 -0.39 1.05 -9.08
N GLY A 138 -0.62 2.05 -9.94
CA GLY A 138 -1.41 1.91 -11.15
C GLY A 138 -0.86 0.86 -12.12
N GLY A 139 -1.74 -0.05 -12.57
CA GLY A 139 -1.51 -0.90 -13.73
C GLY A 139 -0.59 -2.11 -13.55
N GLU A 140 -1.21 -3.27 -13.34
CA GLU A 140 -0.69 -4.64 -13.52
C GLU A 140 0.24 -5.27 -12.46
N SER A 141 0.96 -4.57 -11.56
CA SER A 141 1.61 -5.22 -10.38
C SER A 141 2.18 -4.23 -9.34
N PRO A 142 1.75 -4.25 -8.05
CA PRO A 142 2.49 -3.63 -6.95
C PRO A 142 3.47 -4.65 -6.34
N LEU A 143 4.78 -4.39 -6.33
CA LEU A 143 5.71 -5.25 -5.59
C LEU A 143 6.85 -4.48 -4.92
N LEU A 144 6.53 -3.84 -3.80
CA LEU A 144 7.50 -3.69 -2.72
C LEU A 144 6.84 -3.90 -1.36
N THR A 145 6.98 -5.11 -0.83
CA THR A 145 6.64 -5.46 0.55
C THR A 145 7.84 -5.13 1.44
N LEU A 146 7.79 -4.03 2.21
CA LEU A 146 8.64 -3.92 3.39
C LEU A 146 7.93 -4.64 4.54
N ARG A 147 8.19 -5.94 4.62
CA ARG A 147 7.81 -6.80 5.73
C ARG A 147 8.66 -6.40 6.94
N GLU A 148 8.08 -5.74 7.94
CA GLU A 148 8.58 -5.90 9.32
C GLU A 148 7.74 -6.98 9.98
N THR A 149 7.84 -8.19 9.45
CA THR A 149 7.26 -9.36 10.09
C THR A 149 8.25 -9.88 11.10
N ASN A 150 7.76 -10.09 12.31
CA ASN A 150 8.11 -11.32 13.01
C ASN A 150 7.68 -12.49 12.12
N ILE A 151 8.50 -12.82 11.12
CA ILE A 151 8.36 -14.05 10.35
C ILE A 151 8.76 -15.13 11.32
N ILE A 152 7.78 -15.91 11.73
CA ILE A 152 8.09 -17.18 12.38
C ILE A 152 8.46 -18.09 11.21
N THR A 153 9.73 -18.05 10.81
CA THR A 153 10.27 -19.01 9.85
C THR A 153 10.50 -20.33 10.57
N CYS A 154 10.28 -21.43 9.87
CA CYS A 154 10.66 -22.76 10.34
C CYS A 154 11.35 -23.55 9.22
N PRO A 155 12.13 -24.59 9.54
CA PRO A 155 12.74 -25.43 8.52
C PRO A 155 11.67 -25.98 7.57
N GLY A 156 11.83 -25.72 6.27
CA GLY A 156 10.88 -26.11 5.23
C GLY A 156 9.95 -25.00 4.74
N ASP A 157 9.92 -23.82 5.39
CA ASP A 157 9.23 -22.63 4.90
C ASP A 157 10.19 -21.85 3.99
N PHE A 158 10.19 -22.22 2.71
CA PHE A 158 11.14 -21.70 1.71
C PHE A 158 10.68 -20.38 1.11
N ASP A 159 9.37 -20.11 1.08
CA ASP A 159 8.79 -18.86 0.59
C ASP A 159 8.49 -17.82 1.70
N GLU A 160 8.89 -18.14 2.94
CA GLU A 160 8.76 -17.33 4.15
C GLU A 160 7.30 -16.96 4.50
N THR A 161 6.32 -17.76 4.07
CA THR A 161 4.89 -17.50 4.33
C THR A 161 4.49 -17.75 5.78
N GLY A 162 5.29 -18.50 6.55
CA GLY A 162 5.02 -18.86 7.94
C GLY A 162 4.29 -20.20 8.12
N ASP A 163 4.17 -20.98 7.06
CA ASP A 163 3.74 -22.38 7.09
C ASP A 163 4.48 -23.21 6.05
N VAL A 164 4.65 -24.51 6.31
CA VAL A 164 5.22 -25.46 5.35
C VAL A 164 4.09 -26.15 4.60
N GLY A 165 4.00 -25.89 3.30
CA GLY A 165 2.87 -26.27 2.47
C GLY A 165 3.23 -26.74 1.07
N ILE A 166 2.24 -26.67 0.18
CA ILE A 166 2.39 -27.16 -1.20
C ILE A 166 3.33 -26.28 -2.02
N ASP A 167 3.39 -24.99 -1.71
CA ASP A 167 4.23 -24.03 -2.40
C ASP A 167 5.71 -24.29 -2.08
N ASP A 168 6.05 -24.61 -0.82
CA ASP A 168 7.39 -25.08 -0.44
C ASP A 168 7.78 -26.40 -1.10
N LEU A 169 6.82 -27.32 -1.25
CA LEU A 169 7.06 -28.59 -1.95
C LEU A 169 7.37 -28.34 -3.43
N LEU A 170 6.71 -27.37 -4.07
CA LEU A 170 6.99 -27.01 -5.44
C LEU A 170 8.37 -26.38 -5.59
N ILE A 171 8.81 -25.59 -4.60
CA ILE A 171 10.17 -25.04 -4.55
C ILE A 171 11.19 -26.18 -4.44
N LEU A 172 11.02 -27.11 -3.50
CA LEU A 172 11.90 -28.27 -3.34
C LEU A 172 11.98 -29.10 -4.64
N LEU A 173 10.83 -29.39 -5.25
CA LEU A 173 10.80 -30.16 -6.50
C LEU A 173 11.44 -29.43 -7.67
N SER A 174 11.50 -28.10 -7.63
CA SER A 174 12.19 -27.30 -8.65
C SER A 174 13.72 -27.38 -8.53
N GLU A 175 14.21 -27.67 -7.33
CA GLU A 175 15.64 -27.78 -7.00
C GLU A 175 16.14 -29.23 -6.97
N PHE A 176 15.26 -30.21 -7.23
CA PHE A 176 15.52 -31.65 -7.12
C PHE A 176 16.68 -32.12 -8.03
N ALA A 177 17.91 -32.10 -7.49
CA ALA A 177 19.16 -32.52 -8.13
C ALA A 177 20.36 -32.30 -7.16
N GLU A 178 21.58 -32.59 -7.64
CA GLU A 178 22.82 -32.23 -6.94
C GLU A 178 22.90 -30.70 -6.69
N CYS A 179 23.02 -30.31 -5.42
CA CYS A 179 23.08 -28.90 -5.05
C CYS A 179 24.48 -28.34 -5.28
N THR A 180 24.67 -27.61 -6.39
CA THR A 180 26.00 -27.09 -6.76
C THR A 180 26.45 -25.88 -5.93
N SER A 181 25.54 -25.15 -5.27
CA SER A 181 25.82 -24.27 -4.11
C SER A 181 24.57 -23.56 -3.58
N GLY A 182 24.30 -23.67 -2.28
CA GLY A 182 23.40 -22.75 -1.55
C GLY A 182 21.91 -22.96 -1.76
N CYS A 183 21.47 -24.19 -2.04
CA CYS A 183 20.07 -24.53 -2.20
C CYS A 183 19.40 -24.46 -0.83
N GLN A 184 18.31 -23.70 -0.75
CA GLN A 184 17.55 -23.56 0.49
C GLN A 184 16.78 -24.85 0.81
N SER A 185 16.54 -25.69 -0.21
CA SER A 185 15.82 -26.96 -0.10
C SER A 185 16.69 -28.17 0.33
N ASP A 186 18.00 -28.03 0.50
CA ASP A 186 18.88 -29.04 1.11
C ASP A 186 18.75 -28.92 2.65
N MET A 187 17.79 -29.66 3.21
CA MET A 187 17.34 -29.56 4.59
C MET A 187 18.24 -30.32 5.57
N ASP A 188 18.98 -31.33 5.11
CA ASP A 188 19.90 -32.11 5.95
C ASP A 188 21.39 -31.80 5.71
N SER A 189 21.68 -30.91 4.76
CA SER A 189 22.99 -30.37 4.42
C SER A 189 23.98 -31.43 3.92
N ASP A 190 23.48 -32.45 3.23
CA ASP A 190 24.30 -33.49 2.64
C ASP A 190 24.84 -33.16 1.24
N GLY A 191 24.34 -32.07 0.64
CA GLY A 191 24.79 -31.52 -0.63
C GLY A 191 23.93 -31.91 -1.83
N ASP A 192 22.86 -32.67 -1.64
CA ASP A 192 21.87 -33.01 -2.65
C ASP A 192 20.48 -32.46 -2.24
N VAL A 193 19.60 -32.18 -3.20
CA VAL A 193 18.17 -31.96 -2.92
C VAL A 193 17.42 -33.18 -3.46
N ASP A 194 17.04 -34.08 -2.56
CA ASP A 194 16.49 -35.37 -2.94
C ASP A 194 15.26 -35.81 -2.12
N ILE A 195 15.02 -37.12 -2.06
CA ILE A 195 13.87 -37.67 -1.38
C ILE A 195 13.95 -37.47 0.14
N ASP A 196 15.14 -37.41 0.71
CA ASP A 196 15.34 -37.26 2.15
C ASP A 196 14.96 -35.83 2.59
N ASP A 197 15.26 -34.81 1.79
CA ASP A 197 14.75 -33.45 1.98
C ASP A 197 13.23 -33.37 1.82
N MET A 198 12.68 -34.06 0.82
CA MET A 198 11.22 -34.09 0.63
C MET A 198 10.51 -34.71 1.85
N LEU A 199 11.10 -35.74 2.45
CA LEU A 199 10.58 -36.34 3.68
C LEU A 199 10.73 -35.42 4.88
N ALA A 200 11.83 -34.66 4.97
CA ALA A 200 12.02 -33.64 6.00
C ALA A 200 10.97 -32.52 5.88
N LEU A 201 10.69 -32.06 4.65
CA LEU A 201 9.68 -31.06 4.34
C LEU A 201 8.27 -31.53 4.73
N ILE A 202 7.88 -32.73 4.31
CA ILE A 202 6.58 -33.32 4.68
C ILE A 202 6.47 -33.53 6.20
N GLY A 203 7.59 -33.82 6.88
CA GLY A 203 7.66 -33.92 8.33
C GLY A 203 7.41 -32.60 9.06
N ALA A 204 7.72 -31.47 8.41
CA ALA A 204 7.51 -30.12 8.92
C ALA A 204 6.14 -29.51 8.52
N TRP A 205 5.31 -30.25 7.77
CA TRP A 205 4.07 -29.74 7.18
C TRP A 205 3.11 -29.08 8.18
N GLY A 206 2.67 -27.87 7.84
CA GLY A 206 1.75 -27.06 8.63
C GLY A 206 2.35 -25.75 9.13
N VAL A 207 1.60 -25.05 9.98
CA VAL A 207 1.95 -23.70 10.45
C VAL A 207 3.19 -23.72 11.33
N CYS A 208 4.13 -22.79 11.10
CA CYS A 208 5.34 -22.69 11.89
C CYS A 208 5.03 -22.36 13.37
N PRO A 209 5.65 -23.07 14.33
CA PRO A 209 5.40 -22.86 15.75
C PRO A 209 5.98 -21.51 16.23
N ARG A 210 5.17 -20.76 16.98
CA ARG A 210 5.56 -19.49 17.63
C ARG A 210 6.62 -19.67 18.72
#